data_AF-A0A818SZB5-F1
#
_entry.id   AF-A0A818SZB5-F1
#
_cell.length_a   1.000
_cell.length_b   1.000
_cell.length_c   1.000
_cell.angle_alpha   90.00
_cell.angle_beta   90.00
_cell.angle_gamma   90.00
#
_symmetry.space_group_name_H-M   'P 1'
#
loop_
_entity.id
_entity.type
_entity.pdbx_description
1 polymer ?
#
loop_
_entity_poly.entity_id
_entity_poly.type
_entity_poly.pdbx_seq_one_letter_code
_entity_poly.pdbx_strand_id
1 'polypeptide(L)'
;MQIAVTSKLDESFQPVPIPSDDDWLRSHKEKGQTMKAFERKTSKAVPHATHKTIYIQPIGSFDHPRVIPFNIIIEFVRIFFPGCEVELLSAIDFSEDMRYREKDGIRQYQTDGFYRYLSRIRHKRNSRRELVCVAITMADIYVDEVEDWVYGQARIIDGLSVYSFARLDPLYPASPQTSFIWFKALYLLYLFDEWCK
;
A
#
# COMPACT_ATOMS: atom_id res chain seq x y z
N MET A 1 -12.54 20.65 12.89
CA MET A 1 -11.26 20.54 12.17
C MET A 1 -11.29 21.56 11.04
N GLN A 2 -10.75 22.76 11.26
CA GLN A 2 -10.57 23.75 10.20
C GLN A 2 -9.31 23.34 9.43
N ILE A 3 -9.49 22.94 8.17
CA ILE A 3 -8.37 22.79 7.25
C ILE A 3 -7.85 24.21 7.03
N ALA A 4 -6.60 24.47 7.41
CA ALA A 4 -5.95 25.75 7.16
C ALA A 4 -5.74 25.89 5.65
N VAL A 5 -6.71 26.47 4.95
CA VAL A 5 -6.52 26.95 3.59
C VAL A 5 -5.73 28.26 3.73
N THR A 6 -4.41 28.16 3.70
CA THR A 6 -3.56 29.34 3.59
C THR A 6 -3.91 30.02 2.27
N SER A 7 -4.10 31.34 2.30
CA SER A 7 -4.50 32.16 1.14
C SER A 7 -3.45 32.24 0.03
N LYS A 8 -2.32 31.51 0.17
CA LYS A 8 -1.31 31.33 -0.87
C LYS A 8 -1.37 29.89 -1.36
N LEU A 9 -2.15 29.69 -2.43
CA LEU A 9 -2.24 28.45 -3.18
C LEU A 9 -1.03 28.22 -4.10
N ASP A 10 -0.07 29.15 -4.18
CA ASP A 10 0.72 29.35 -5.40
C ASP A 10 2.06 28.60 -5.48
N GLU A 11 2.78 28.38 -4.39
CA GLU A 11 4.11 27.72 -4.45
C GLU A 11 4.05 26.20 -4.30
N SER A 12 3.10 25.65 -3.55
CA SER A 12 3.04 24.20 -3.26
C SER A 12 2.30 23.37 -4.32
N PHE A 13 1.57 24.00 -5.23
CA PHE A 13 0.75 23.34 -6.26
C PHE A 13 1.14 23.80 -7.66
N GLN A 14 2.43 23.79 -7.96
CA GLN A 14 2.91 24.00 -9.32
C GLN A 14 2.28 22.97 -10.28
N PRO A 15 1.93 23.35 -11.51
CA PRO A 15 1.40 22.41 -12.49
C PRO A 15 2.33 21.20 -12.66
N VAL A 16 1.75 20.00 -12.70
CA VAL A 16 2.51 18.78 -12.97
C VAL A 16 3.14 18.92 -14.37
N PRO A 17 4.47 18.78 -14.52
CA PRO A 17 5.12 18.90 -15.81
C PRO A 17 4.65 17.80 -16.77
N ILE A 18 4.81 18.04 -18.07
CA ILE A 18 4.55 17.01 -19.08
C ILE A 18 5.53 15.85 -18.84
N PRO A 19 5.05 14.59 -18.80
CA PRO A 19 5.91 13.43 -18.62
C PRO A 19 7.05 13.40 -19.65
N SER A 20 8.28 13.27 -19.15
CA SER A 20 9.52 13.04 -19.89
C SER A 20 9.58 11.62 -20.46
N ASP A 21 10.59 11.34 -21.29
CA ASP A 21 10.69 10.05 -22.00
C ASP A 21 10.88 8.84 -21.07
N ASP A 22 11.42 9.05 -19.87
CA ASP A 22 11.59 8.02 -18.84
C ASP A 22 10.38 7.90 -17.90
N ASP A 23 9.37 8.79 -18.02
CA ASP A 23 8.22 8.78 -17.13
C ASP A 23 7.20 7.71 -17.51
N TRP A 24 6.64 7.06 -16.49
CA TRP A 24 5.65 5.99 -16.65
C TRP A 24 4.49 6.37 -17.57
N LEU A 25 3.88 7.55 -17.38
CA LEU A 25 2.73 8.03 -18.17
C LEU A 25 3.07 8.33 -19.64
N ARG A 26 4.35 8.40 -20.00
CA ARG A 26 4.79 8.55 -21.38
C ARG A 26 4.75 7.21 -22.12
N SER A 27 5.22 6.16 -21.45
CA SER A 27 5.30 4.80 -21.99
C SER A 27 4.00 4.00 -21.82
N HIS A 28 3.21 4.33 -20.79
CA HIS A 28 1.95 3.66 -20.45
C HIS A 28 0.78 4.63 -20.61
N LYS A 29 -0.05 4.36 -21.62
CA LYS A 29 -1.29 5.12 -21.84
C LYS A 29 -2.37 4.64 -20.88
N GLU A 30 -2.47 5.32 -19.74
CA GLU A 30 -3.56 5.11 -18.79
C GLU A 30 -4.74 6.01 -19.11
N LYS A 31 -5.96 5.46 -18.97
CA LYS A 31 -7.17 6.27 -19.08
C LYS A 31 -7.37 7.00 -17.76
N GLY A 32 -7.19 8.32 -17.77
CA GLY A 32 -7.48 9.16 -16.60
C GLY A 32 -8.91 8.95 -16.08
N GLN A 33 -9.09 9.08 -14.77
CA GLN A 33 -10.39 9.01 -14.13
C GLN A 33 -10.87 10.42 -13.77
N THR A 34 -12.11 10.77 -14.16
CA THR A 34 -12.72 12.03 -13.70
C THR A 34 -13.27 11.85 -12.29
N MET A 35 -13.34 12.92 -11.50
CA MET A 35 -13.94 12.90 -10.16
C MET A 35 -15.34 12.29 -10.16
N LYS A 36 -16.18 12.68 -11.13
CA LYS A 36 -17.53 12.14 -11.28
C LYS A 36 -17.55 10.64 -11.60
N ALA A 37 -16.61 10.17 -12.41
CA ALA A 37 -16.46 8.74 -12.68
C ALA A 37 -15.96 7.98 -11.44
N PHE A 38 -15.13 8.63 -10.62
CA PHE A 38 -14.74 8.09 -9.32
C PHE A 38 -15.95 7.94 -8.39
N GLU A 39 -16.71 9.00 -8.16
CA GLU A 39 -17.80 9.00 -7.18
C GLU A 39 -18.84 7.90 -7.43
N ARG A 40 -19.02 7.54 -8.70
CA ARG A 40 -19.94 6.51 -9.21
C ARG A 40 -19.47 5.07 -9.02
N LYS A 41 -18.22 4.81 -8.61
CA LYS A 41 -17.76 3.44 -8.33
C LYS A 41 -18.65 2.81 -7.25
N THR A 42 -19.19 1.63 -7.54
CA THR A 42 -20.07 0.87 -6.64
C THR A 42 -19.30 0.15 -5.53
N SER A 43 -18.02 -0.13 -5.76
CA SER A 43 -17.11 -0.77 -4.80
C SER A 43 -16.30 0.30 -4.09
N LYS A 44 -16.67 0.65 -2.86
CA LYS A 44 -15.87 1.51 -1.98
C LYS A 44 -15.61 0.78 -0.69
N ALA A 45 -14.37 0.82 -0.20
CA ALA A 45 -14.01 0.26 1.09
C ALA A 45 -14.34 1.26 2.21
N VAL A 46 -15.60 1.64 2.30
CA VAL A 46 -16.09 2.57 3.33
C VAL A 46 -16.47 1.76 4.55
N PRO A 47 -16.07 2.17 5.77
CA PRO A 47 -16.57 1.54 6.98
C PRO A 47 -18.10 1.51 7.00
N HIS A 48 -18.65 0.32 7.18
CA HIS A 48 -20.07 0.07 7.34
C HIS A 48 -20.36 -0.29 8.81
N ALA A 49 -21.61 -0.19 9.25
CA ALA A 49 -22.01 -0.46 10.63
C ALA A 49 -21.49 -1.80 11.20
N THR A 50 -21.26 -2.78 10.32
CA THR A 50 -20.72 -4.10 10.66
C THR A 50 -19.24 -4.26 10.35
N HIS A 51 -18.73 -3.72 9.24
CA HIS A 51 -17.34 -3.90 8.78
C HIS A 51 -16.55 -2.60 8.96
N LYS A 52 -15.71 -2.55 9.99
CA LYS A 52 -14.94 -1.35 10.37
C LYS A 52 -13.50 -1.62 10.78
N THR A 53 -13.08 -2.89 10.81
CA THR A 53 -11.74 -3.25 11.27
C THR A 53 -10.80 -3.42 10.07
N ILE A 54 -9.71 -2.66 10.07
CA ILE A 54 -8.57 -2.81 9.17
C ILE A 54 -7.52 -3.64 9.89
N TYR A 55 -7.20 -4.79 9.33
CA TYR A 55 -6.13 -5.64 9.82
C TYR A 55 -4.83 -5.37 9.10
N ILE A 56 -3.75 -5.30 9.86
CA ILE A 56 -2.39 -5.21 9.34
C ILE A 56 -1.68 -6.53 9.67
N GLN A 57 -1.24 -7.24 8.65
CA GLN A 57 -0.52 -8.49 8.75
C GLN A 57 0.94 -8.28 8.32
N PRO A 58 1.89 -8.20 9.28
CA PRO A 58 3.31 -8.20 8.93
C PRO A 58 3.73 -9.57 8.41
N ILE A 59 4.45 -9.59 7.29
CA ILE A 59 5.00 -10.82 6.67
C ILE A 59 6.47 -10.60 6.35
N GLY A 60 7.32 -11.49 6.85
CA GLY A 60 8.78 -11.39 6.79
C GLY A 60 9.38 -10.73 8.03
N SER A 61 10.70 -10.52 8.01
CA SER A 61 11.41 -9.89 9.12
C SER A 61 11.25 -8.37 9.13
N PHE A 62 11.03 -7.85 10.33
CA PHE A 62 10.99 -6.42 10.65
C PHE A 62 12.09 -6.07 11.67
N ASP A 63 13.12 -6.93 11.81
CA ASP A 63 14.16 -6.83 12.83
C ASP A 63 15.31 -5.91 12.42
N HIS A 64 14.96 -4.75 11.86
CA HIS A 64 15.93 -3.79 11.37
C HIS A 64 15.65 -2.40 11.98
N PRO A 65 16.63 -1.70 12.57
CA PRO A 65 16.41 -0.40 13.27
C PRO A 65 15.75 0.72 12.44
N ARG A 66 15.80 0.60 11.11
CA ARG A 66 15.21 1.55 10.15
C ARG A 66 13.78 1.20 9.73
N VAL A 67 13.24 0.07 10.18
CA VAL A 67 11.84 -0.29 9.98
C VAL A 67 10.96 0.71 10.71
N ILE A 68 9.89 1.14 10.06
CA ILE A 68 8.90 2.00 10.68
C ILE A 68 8.23 1.23 11.83
N PRO A 69 8.26 1.72 13.08
CA PRO A 69 7.62 1.05 14.19
C PRO A 69 6.12 0.84 13.93
N PHE A 70 5.59 -0.34 14.27
CA PHE A 70 4.21 -0.67 13.95
C PHE A 70 3.18 0.29 14.56
N ASN A 71 3.47 0.86 15.74
CA ASN A 71 2.59 1.85 16.36
C ASN A 71 2.42 3.11 15.49
N ILE A 72 3.47 3.53 14.79
CA ILE A 72 3.43 4.66 13.86
C ILE A 72 2.58 4.30 12.64
N ILE A 73 2.72 3.08 12.09
CA ILE A 73 1.89 2.62 10.97
C ILE A 73 0.41 2.58 11.38
N ILE A 74 0.10 2.05 12.56
CA ILE A 74 -1.27 1.97 13.08
C ILE A 74 -1.86 3.37 13.26
N GLU A 75 -1.12 4.29 13.88
CA GLU A 75 -1.56 5.67 14.09
C GLU A 75 -1.80 6.38 12.77
N PHE A 76 -0.88 6.21 11.81
CA PHE A 76 -1.01 6.75 10.47
C PHE A 76 -2.30 6.26 9.79
N VAL A 77 -2.54 4.94 9.78
CA VAL A 77 -3.77 4.37 9.20
C VAL A 77 -5.02 4.94 9.89
N ARG A 78 -5.02 5.09 11.22
CA ARG A 78 -6.17 5.67 11.95
C ARG A 78 -6.47 7.12 11.55
N ILE A 79 -5.44 7.91 11.28
CA ILE A 79 -5.61 9.32 10.85
C ILE A 79 -6.32 9.39 9.49
N PHE A 80 -5.96 8.51 8.56
CA PHE A 80 -6.52 8.51 7.20
C PHE A 80 -7.82 7.72 7.07
N PHE A 81 -8.12 6.82 8.00
CA PHE A 81 -9.35 6.03 8.06
C PHE A 81 -10.14 6.30 9.35
N PRO A 82 -10.64 7.53 9.55
CA PRO A 82 -11.39 7.87 10.74
C PRO A 82 -12.65 7.01 10.86
N GLY A 83 -12.89 6.47 12.07
CA GLY A 83 -14.02 5.58 12.35
C GLY A 83 -13.72 4.09 12.12
N CYS A 84 -12.56 3.74 11.54
CA CYS A 84 -12.08 2.36 11.49
C CYS A 84 -11.32 1.98 12.76
N GLU A 85 -11.49 0.73 13.18
CA GLU A 85 -10.58 0.07 14.12
C GLU A 85 -9.37 -0.43 13.35
N VAL A 86 -8.16 -0.30 13.90
CA VAL A 86 -6.94 -0.80 13.28
C VAL A 86 -6.29 -1.78 14.23
N GLU A 87 -6.13 -3.02 13.76
CA GLU A 87 -5.60 -4.15 14.52
C GLU A 87 -4.37 -4.74 13.83
N LEU A 88 -3.27 -4.82 14.57
CA LEU A 88 -2.04 -5.47 14.12
C LEU A 88 -2.09 -6.96 14.48
N LEU A 89 -1.85 -7.81 13.49
CA LEU A 89 -1.72 -9.26 13.68
C LEU A 89 -0.27 -9.62 14.01
N SER A 90 -0.07 -10.80 14.59
CA SER A 90 1.27 -11.34 14.83
C SER A 90 2.03 -11.44 13.51
N ALA A 91 3.26 -10.95 13.51
CA ALA A 91 4.16 -11.12 12.38
C ALA A 91 4.38 -12.61 12.09
N ILE A 92 4.52 -12.94 10.81
CA ILE A 92 4.81 -14.30 10.35
C ILE A 92 5.96 -14.28 9.35
N ASP A 93 6.64 -15.40 9.20
CA ASP A 93 7.61 -15.60 8.13
C ASP A 93 6.94 -15.88 6.78
N PHE A 94 7.71 -15.76 5.70
CA PHE A 94 7.26 -16.19 4.38
C PHE A 94 7.02 -17.70 4.37
N SER A 95 5.83 -18.11 3.93
CA SER A 95 5.51 -19.53 3.73
C SER A 95 6.03 -20.05 2.39
N GLU A 96 6.26 -21.35 2.27
CA GLU A 96 6.66 -22.01 1.01
C GLU A 96 5.69 -21.74 -0.16
N ASP A 97 4.40 -21.52 0.11
CA ASP A 97 3.41 -21.18 -0.89
C ASP A 97 3.64 -19.80 -1.55
N MET A 98 4.43 -18.92 -0.93
CA MET A 98 4.74 -17.58 -1.42
C MET A 98 5.92 -17.65 -2.39
N ARG A 99 5.57 -17.77 -3.66
CA ARG A 99 6.54 -17.79 -4.77
C ARG A 99 7.38 -16.52 -4.78
N TYR A 100 8.63 -16.68 -5.17
CA TYR A 100 9.56 -15.59 -5.38
C TYR A 100 10.41 -15.84 -6.62
N ARG A 101 11.04 -14.78 -7.12
CA ARG A 101 12.12 -14.82 -8.11
C ARG A 101 13.36 -14.14 -7.56
N GLU A 102 14.51 -14.43 -8.14
CA GLU A 102 15.73 -13.67 -7.92
C GLU A 102 16.03 -12.84 -9.16
N LYS A 103 16.10 -11.52 -9.00
CA LYS A 103 16.38 -10.57 -10.07
C LYS A 103 17.42 -9.56 -9.57
N ASP A 104 18.52 -9.43 -10.29
CA ASP A 104 19.64 -8.54 -9.94
C ASP A 104 20.18 -8.74 -8.51
N GLY A 105 20.21 -10.00 -8.05
CA GLY A 105 20.64 -10.36 -6.69
C GLY A 105 19.61 -10.04 -5.60
N ILE A 106 18.40 -9.62 -5.97
CA ILE A 106 17.32 -9.30 -5.05
C ILE A 106 16.23 -10.37 -5.15
N ARG A 107 15.81 -10.88 -4.00
CA ARG A 107 14.65 -11.76 -3.88
C ARG A 107 13.37 -10.93 -3.90
N GLN A 108 12.50 -11.19 -4.88
CA GLN A 108 11.21 -10.51 -5.05
C GLN A 108 10.08 -11.53 -4.92
N TYR A 109 9.08 -11.26 -4.08
CA TYR A 109 7.94 -12.17 -3.87
C TYR A 109 6.74 -11.79 -4.73
N GLN A 110 6.04 -12.81 -5.24
CA GLN A 110 4.84 -12.60 -6.04
C GLN A 110 3.65 -12.23 -5.14
N THR A 111 2.90 -11.17 -5.48
CA THR A 111 1.75 -10.69 -4.69
C THR A 111 0.66 -11.75 -4.47
N ASP A 112 0.46 -12.66 -5.43
CA ASP A 112 -0.51 -13.76 -5.34
C ASP A 112 -0.27 -14.72 -4.17
N GLY A 113 0.97 -14.88 -3.72
CA GLY A 113 1.29 -15.61 -2.49
C GLY A 113 0.66 -14.96 -1.25
N PHE A 114 0.73 -13.64 -1.16
CA PHE A 114 0.15 -12.86 -0.06
C PHE A 114 -1.37 -12.97 -0.07
N TYR A 115 -2.03 -12.80 -1.23
CA TYR A 115 -3.49 -12.91 -1.30
C TYR A 115 -4.02 -14.29 -0.90
N ARG A 116 -3.36 -15.37 -1.34
CA ARG A 116 -3.73 -16.73 -0.93
C ARG A 116 -3.62 -16.91 0.58
N TYR A 117 -2.56 -16.40 1.20
CA TYR A 117 -2.40 -16.42 2.64
C TYR A 117 -3.49 -15.59 3.35
N LEU A 118 -3.69 -14.33 2.95
CA LEU A 118 -4.66 -13.42 3.56
C LEU A 118 -6.09 -13.95 3.46
N SER A 119 -6.48 -14.49 2.30
CA SER A 119 -7.79 -15.12 2.11
C SER A 119 -8.00 -16.30 3.06
N ARG A 120 -6.99 -17.17 3.21
CA ARG A 120 -7.01 -18.32 4.12
C ARG A 120 -7.16 -17.90 5.58
N ILE A 121 -6.39 -16.92 6.04
CA ILE A 121 -6.49 -16.46 7.44
C ILE A 121 -7.79 -15.72 7.72
N ARG A 122 -8.30 -14.95 6.76
CA ARG A 122 -9.60 -14.28 6.86
C ARG A 122 -10.73 -15.31 7.05
N HIS A 123 -10.72 -16.37 6.25
CA HIS A 123 -11.69 -17.47 6.37
C HIS A 123 -11.61 -18.13 7.75
N LYS A 124 -10.40 -18.41 8.25
CA LYS A 124 -10.19 -19.00 9.58
C LYS A 124 -10.65 -18.10 10.72
N ARG A 125 -10.40 -16.79 10.60
CA ARG A 125 -10.77 -15.79 11.59
C ARG A 125 -12.29 -15.59 11.67
N ASN A 126 -13.01 -15.79 10.55
CA ASN A 126 -14.47 -15.60 10.44
C ASN A 126 -14.93 -14.26 11.04
N SER A 127 -14.12 -13.21 10.89
CA SER A 127 -14.45 -11.89 11.42
C SER A 127 -15.50 -11.25 10.54
N ARG A 128 -16.74 -11.20 11.05
CA ARG A 128 -17.86 -10.45 10.43
C ARG A 128 -17.64 -8.93 10.43
N ARG A 129 -16.52 -8.44 10.99
CA ARG A 129 -16.21 -7.01 11.11
C ARG A 129 -15.02 -6.55 10.27
N GLU A 130 -14.35 -7.49 9.61
CA GLU A 130 -13.19 -7.20 8.78
C GLU A 130 -13.58 -6.42 7.53
N LEU A 131 -13.15 -5.17 7.47
CA LEU A 131 -13.26 -4.31 6.31
C LEU A 131 -12.18 -4.65 5.28
N VAL A 132 -10.91 -4.62 5.73
CA VAL A 132 -9.73 -4.86 4.88
C VAL A 132 -8.67 -5.64 5.65
N CYS A 133 -7.91 -6.48 4.95
CA CYS A 133 -6.64 -7.03 5.44
C CYS A 133 -5.49 -6.58 4.55
N VAL A 134 -4.51 -5.90 5.16
CA VAL A 134 -3.33 -5.35 4.50
C VAL A 134 -2.12 -6.16 4.94
N ALA A 135 -1.50 -6.89 4.02
CA ALA A 135 -0.17 -7.42 4.24
C ALA A 135 0.85 -6.28 4.13
N ILE A 136 1.78 -6.20 5.08
CA ILE A 136 2.96 -5.33 4.97
C ILE A 136 4.22 -6.19 4.98
N THR A 137 5.24 -5.78 4.23
CA THR A 137 6.51 -6.51 4.16
C THR A 137 7.70 -5.60 3.89
N MET A 138 8.89 -6.04 4.30
CA MET A 138 10.18 -5.45 3.94
C MET A 138 10.84 -6.13 2.72
N ALA A 139 10.25 -7.21 2.19
CA ALA A 139 10.74 -7.85 0.97
C ALA A 139 10.21 -7.15 -0.29
N ASP A 140 11.00 -7.15 -1.35
CA ASP A 140 10.56 -6.61 -2.64
C ASP A 140 9.45 -7.48 -3.23
N ILE A 141 8.53 -6.89 -4.00
CA ILE A 141 7.36 -7.61 -4.53
C ILE A 141 7.12 -7.30 -6.00
N TYR A 142 6.48 -8.25 -6.69
CA TYR A 142 6.09 -8.14 -8.10
C TYR A 142 4.73 -8.80 -8.33
N VAL A 143 4.03 -8.39 -9.39
CA VAL A 143 2.67 -8.89 -9.70
C VAL A 143 2.73 -10.12 -10.60
N ASP A 144 3.35 -9.98 -11.75
CA ASP A 144 3.47 -11.03 -12.76
C ASP A 144 4.85 -10.99 -13.45
N GLU A 145 5.07 -11.89 -14.39
CA GLU A 145 6.36 -12.00 -15.09
C GLU A 145 6.69 -10.82 -16.01
N VAL A 146 5.72 -9.94 -16.30
CA VAL A 146 5.89 -8.77 -17.16
C VAL A 146 6.34 -7.57 -16.33
N GLU A 147 5.73 -7.37 -15.16
CA GLU A 147 6.08 -6.28 -14.26
C GLU A 147 7.42 -6.52 -13.54
N ASP A 148 8.25 -5.48 -13.44
CA ASP A 148 9.56 -5.58 -12.79
C ASP A 148 9.45 -5.63 -11.26
N TRP A 149 8.61 -4.77 -10.68
CA TRP A 149 8.33 -4.69 -9.25
C TRP A 149 7.20 -3.68 -9.00
N VAL A 150 6.56 -3.76 -7.83
CA VAL A 150 5.57 -2.78 -7.38
C VAL A 150 5.77 -2.43 -5.91
N TYR A 151 5.34 -1.23 -5.50
CA TYR A 151 5.25 -0.90 -4.07
C TYR A 151 4.12 -1.64 -3.38
N GLY A 152 3.05 -1.97 -4.10
CA GLY A 152 1.90 -2.63 -3.53
C GLY A 152 0.87 -2.96 -4.58
N GLN A 153 -0.11 -3.76 -4.19
CA GLN A 153 -1.24 -4.11 -5.01
C GLN A 153 -2.47 -4.32 -4.11
N ALA A 154 -3.65 -4.04 -4.65
CA ALA A 154 -4.91 -4.19 -3.97
C ALA A 154 -5.93 -4.99 -4.79
N ARG A 155 -6.70 -5.84 -4.10
CA ARG A 155 -7.91 -6.49 -4.61
C ARG A 155 -9.11 -5.94 -3.85
N ILE A 156 -9.69 -4.87 -4.38
CA ILE A 156 -10.74 -4.08 -3.72
C ILE A 156 -11.97 -4.93 -3.40
N ILE A 157 -12.42 -5.76 -4.34
CA ILE A 157 -13.59 -6.64 -4.18
C ILE A 157 -13.34 -7.65 -3.05
N ASP A 158 -12.12 -8.16 -2.95
CA ASP A 158 -11.74 -9.13 -1.93
C ASP A 158 -11.45 -8.46 -0.59
N GLY A 159 -11.31 -7.12 -0.52
CA GLY A 159 -10.88 -6.43 0.70
C GLY A 159 -9.45 -6.81 1.13
N LEU A 160 -8.58 -7.16 0.19
CA LEU A 160 -7.21 -7.61 0.47
C LEU A 160 -6.20 -6.71 -0.22
N SER A 161 -5.05 -6.46 0.41
CA SER A 161 -3.93 -5.74 -0.20
C SER A 161 -2.59 -6.19 0.34
N VAL A 162 -1.53 -5.87 -0.38
CA VAL A 162 -0.14 -6.05 0.03
C VAL A 162 0.64 -4.78 -0.26
N TYR A 163 1.50 -4.37 0.67
CA TYR A 163 2.41 -3.24 0.52
C TYR A 163 3.83 -3.61 0.96
N SER A 164 4.81 -3.24 0.14
CA SER A 164 6.23 -3.42 0.40
C SER A 164 6.90 -2.09 0.71
N PHE A 165 7.63 -2.08 1.83
CA PHE A 165 8.53 -0.99 2.21
C PHE A 165 9.96 -1.17 1.68
N ALA A 166 10.25 -2.26 0.95
CA ALA A 166 11.61 -2.64 0.57
C ALA A 166 12.38 -1.51 -0.12
N ARG A 167 11.79 -0.94 -1.17
CA ARG A 167 12.38 0.13 -1.98
C ARG A 167 12.30 1.51 -1.35
N LEU A 168 11.63 1.62 -0.20
CA LEU A 168 11.67 2.81 0.63
C LEU A 168 12.84 2.77 1.63
N ASP A 169 13.52 1.64 1.85
CA ASP A 169 14.77 1.63 2.63
C ASP A 169 15.87 2.35 1.83
N PRO A 170 16.50 3.41 2.36
CA PRO A 170 17.60 4.10 1.67
C PRO A 170 18.82 3.21 1.39
N LEU A 171 18.92 2.05 2.04
CA LEU A 171 19.96 1.04 1.77
C LEU A 171 19.53 -0.03 0.76
N TYR A 172 18.33 0.07 0.18
CA TYR A 172 17.91 -0.87 -0.84
C TYR A 172 18.87 -0.79 -2.04
N PRO A 173 19.38 -1.93 -2.56
CA PRO A 173 20.52 -1.95 -3.50
C PRO A 173 20.31 -1.15 -4.78
N ALA A 174 19.05 -0.96 -5.21
CA ALA A 174 18.68 -0.21 -6.40
C ALA A 174 17.91 1.09 -6.11
N SER A 175 17.94 1.61 -4.87
CA SER A 175 17.24 2.88 -4.56
C SER A 175 18.00 4.08 -5.13
N PRO A 176 17.33 4.98 -5.89
CA PRO A 176 17.86 6.32 -6.11
C PRO A 176 18.05 6.94 -4.73
N GLN A 177 19.28 7.38 -4.43
CA GLN A 177 19.65 7.97 -3.13
C GLN A 177 18.84 9.26 -2.90
N THR A 178 17.63 9.12 -2.37
CA THR A 178 16.75 10.26 -2.11
C THR A 178 16.23 10.13 -0.69
N SER A 179 16.92 10.85 0.19
CA SER A 179 16.74 10.84 1.64
C SER A 179 15.52 11.66 2.06
N PHE A 180 14.28 11.16 1.94
CA PHE A 180 13.15 11.85 2.61
C PHE A 180 12.12 10.88 3.18
N ILE A 181 12.12 10.80 4.52
CA ILE A 181 11.16 10.05 5.36
C ILE A 181 9.70 10.48 5.09
N TRP A 182 9.47 11.72 4.66
CA TRP A 182 8.14 12.29 4.41
C TRP A 182 7.46 11.77 3.13
N PHE A 183 8.21 11.35 2.11
CA PHE A 183 7.65 10.75 0.88
C PHE A 183 7.10 9.34 1.12
N LYS A 184 7.62 8.62 2.13
CA LYS A 184 7.26 7.24 2.47
C LYS A 184 5.83 7.10 3.01
N ALA A 185 5.36 8.10 3.74
CA ALA A 185 4.00 8.20 4.23
C ALA A 185 3.01 8.57 3.11
N LEU A 186 3.42 9.44 2.18
CA LEU A 186 2.59 9.92 1.08
C LEU A 186 2.24 8.81 0.06
N TYR A 187 3.10 7.79 -0.12
CA TYR A 187 2.83 6.68 -1.05
C TYR A 187 1.85 5.64 -0.51
N LEU A 188 1.85 5.41 0.81
CA LEU A 188 0.73 4.71 1.48
C LEU A 188 -0.58 5.44 1.18
N LEU A 189 -0.57 6.79 1.14
CA LEU A 189 -1.75 7.57 0.74
C LEU A 189 -2.14 7.40 -0.71
N TYR A 190 -1.24 7.12 -1.66
CA TYR A 190 -1.64 6.92 -3.06
C TYR A 190 -2.42 5.61 -3.25
N LEU A 191 -1.95 4.53 -2.61
CA LEU A 191 -2.70 3.26 -2.57
C LEU A 191 -3.96 3.37 -1.73
N PHE A 192 -3.96 4.15 -0.64
CA PHE A 192 -5.17 4.42 0.12
C PHE A 192 -6.11 5.45 -0.54
N ASP A 193 -5.63 6.30 -1.45
CA ASP A 193 -6.45 7.23 -2.26
C ASP A 193 -7.33 6.44 -3.23
N GLU A 194 -6.79 5.37 -3.83
CA GLU A 194 -7.61 4.43 -4.61
C GLU A 194 -8.71 3.76 -3.77
N TRP A 195 -8.54 3.72 -2.44
CA TRP A 195 -9.49 3.14 -1.49
C TRP A 195 -10.47 4.17 -0.90
N CYS A 196 -10.12 5.46 -0.84
CA CYS A 196 -10.81 6.44 -0.01
C CYS A 196 -11.22 7.77 -0.66
N LYS A 197 -10.99 8.02 -1.95
CA LYS A 197 -11.40 9.31 -2.56
C LYS A 197 -12.34 9.22 -3.73
#